data_AF-A0A2E5CB83-F1
#
_entry.id   AF-A0A2E5CB83-F1
#
_cell.length_a   1.000
_cell.length_b   1.000
_cell.length_c   1.000
_cell.angle_alpha   90.00
_cell.angle_beta   90.00
_cell.angle_gamma   90.00
#
_symmetry.space_group_name_H-M   'P 1'
#
loop_
_entity.id
_entity.type
_entity.pdbx_description
1 polymer ?
#
loop_
_entity_poly.entity_id
_entity_poly.type
_entity_poly.pdbx_seq_one_letter_code
_entity_poly.pdbx_strand_id
1 'polypeptide(L)'
;MSNIVEIYSAGCPACESTINLVNEVACDNCEISVLDMNDKKVSMRAKELGIARVPAVVVNGKLAECCQVKGPTAEGLKAAGIGGK
;
A
#
# COMPACT_ATOMS: atom_id res chain seq x y z
N MET A 1 -0.90 -16.10 -10.69
CA MET A 1 -0.58 -14.67 -10.87
C MET A 1 -0.42 -14.08 -9.49
N SER A 2 0.81 -13.75 -9.13
CA SER A 2 1.16 -13.19 -7.82
C SER A 2 0.95 -11.68 -7.87
N ASN A 3 0.30 -11.09 -6.87
CA ASN A 3 0.13 -9.64 -6.80
C ASN A 3 1.22 -9.06 -5.92
N ILE A 4 2.02 -8.14 -6.45
CA ILE A 4 3.04 -7.44 -5.65
C ILE A 4 2.37 -6.25 -4.95
N VAL A 5 2.47 -6.20 -3.63
CA VAL A 5 1.86 -5.17 -2.78
C VAL A 5 2.96 -4.43 -2.04
N GLU A 6 3.14 -3.16 -2.34
CA GLU A 6 4.14 -2.29 -1.71
C GLU A 6 3.43 -1.27 -0.81
N ILE A 7 3.71 -1.31 0.49
CA ILE A 7 3.10 -0.45 1.50
C ILE A 7 4.12 0.61 1.92
N TYR A 8 3.89 1.85 1.54
CA TYR A 8 4.67 3.00 1.93
C TYR A 8 4.20 3.51 3.29
N SER A 9 4.97 3.19 4.32
CA SER A 9 4.73 3.55 5.73
C SER A 9 5.72 4.62 6.19
N ALA A 10 5.34 5.50 7.12
CA ALA A 10 6.29 6.41 7.78
C ALA A 10 6.39 6.18 9.30
N GLY A 11 5.95 5.00 9.78
CA GLY A 11 5.96 4.68 11.21
C GLY A 11 4.81 5.29 12.02
N CYS A 12 3.70 5.68 11.38
CA CYS A 12 2.49 6.13 12.08
C CYS A 12 1.60 4.93 12.48
N PRO A 13 0.85 5.01 13.60
CA PRO A 13 -0.06 3.94 14.04
C PRO A 13 -1.12 3.57 12.99
N ALA A 14 -1.55 4.53 12.17
CA ALA A 14 -2.45 4.27 11.03
C ALA A 14 -1.82 3.38 9.93
N CYS A 15 -0.49 3.42 9.78
CA CYS A 15 0.23 2.56 8.84
C CYS A 15 0.18 1.11 9.32
N GLU A 16 0.36 0.88 10.62
CA GLU A 16 0.32 -0.45 11.22
C GLU A 16 -1.06 -1.10 11.07
N SER A 17 -2.13 -0.35 11.31
CA SER A 17 -3.50 -0.83 11.05
C SER A 17 -3.72 -1.19 9.58
N THR A 18 -3.11 -0.44 8.65
CA THR A 18 -3.20 -0.73 7.21
C THR A 18 -2.44 -2.01 6.86
N ILE A 19 -1.24 -2.20 7.39
CA ILE A 19 -0.42 -3.40 7.16
C ILE A 19 -1.15 -4.65 7.64
N ASN A 20 -1.78 -4.57 8.81
CA ASN A 20 -2.56 -5.68 9.35
C ASN A 20 -3.76 -5.99 8.43
N LEU A 21 -4.51 -4.96 8.02
CA LEU A 21 -5.66 -5.12 7.13
C LEU A 21 -5.26 -5.69 5.77
N VAL A 22 -4.15 -5.24 5.19
CA VAL A 22 -3.58 -5.79 3.96
C VAL A 22 -3.21 -7.26 4.13
N ASN A 23 -2.59 -7.65 5.25
CA ASN A 23 -2.31 -9.05 5.54
C ASN A 23 -3.59 -9.89 5.64
N GLU A 24 -4.65 -9.37 6.25
CA GLU A 24 -5.93 -10.07 6.36
C GLU A 24 -6.64 -10.24 5.01
N VAL A 25 -6.54 -9.25 4.12
CA VAL A 25 -7.19 -9.29 2.79
C VAL A 25 -6.31 -9.87 1.67
N ALA A 26 -5.00 -9.99 1.91
CA ALA A 26 -4.06 -10.52 0.94
C ALA A 26 -4.35 -12.01 0.68
N CYS A 27 -4.24 -12.40 -0.59
CA CYS A 27 -4.33 -13.79 -0.99
C CYS A 27 -3.00 -14.50 -0.68
N ASP A 28 -3.01 -15.83 -0.57
CA ASP A 28 -1.82 -16.68 -0.33
C ASP A 28 -0.65 -16.47 -1.33
N ASN A 29 -0.93 -15.86 -2.49
CA ASN A 29 0.05 -15.56 -3.54
C ASN A 29 0.38 -14.05 -3.65
N CYS A 30 -0.02 -13.23 -2.68
CA CYS A 30 0.34 -11.81 -2.66
C CYS A 30 1.70 -11.61 -1.98
N GLU A 31 2.60 -10.87 -2.63
CA GLU A 31 3.91 -10.53 -2.09
C GLU A 31 3.84 -9.15 -1.44
N ILE A 32 3.93 -9.09 -0.12
CA ILE A 32 3.79 -7.84 0.64
C ILE A 32 5.18 -7.30 0.99
N SER A 33 5.48 -6.08 0.55
CA SER A 33 6.70 -5.33 0.85
C SER A 33 6.36 -4.05 1.58
N VAL A 34 6.85 -3.89 2.81
CA VAL A 34 6.72 -2.64 3.56
C VAL A 34 7.93 -1.76 3.26
N LEU A 35 7.69 -0.59 2.69
CA LEU A 35 8.69 0.40 2.34
C LEU A 35 8.57 1.60 3.27
N ASP A 36 9.68 1.95 3.93
CA ASP A 36 9.67 3.07 4.88
C ASP A 36 9.95 4.40 4.16
N MET A 37 9.06 5.38 4.31
CA MET A 37 9.17 6.70 3.72
C MET A 37 10.23 7.59 4.37
N ASN A 38 10.78 7.18 5.52
CA ASN A 38 11.99 7.81 6.05
C ASN A 38 13.21 7.50 5.17
N ASP A 39 13.17 6.42 4.39
CA ASP A 39 14.22 6.05 3.46
C ASP A 39 14.19 6.94 2.22
N LYS A 40 15.32 7.59 1.90
CA LYS A 40 15.40 8.52 0.76
C LYS A 40 15.06 7.85 -0.57
N LYS A 41 15.43 6.59 -0.74
CA LYS A 41 15.13 5.81 -1.96
C LYS A 41 13.63 5.57 -2.11
N VAL A 42 12.97 5.21 -1.02
CA VAL A 42 11.52 4.96 -0.98
C VAL A 42 10.75 6.26 -1.23
N SER A 43 11.13 7.35 -0.56
CA SER A 43 10.51 8.67 -0.75
C SER A 43 10.65 9.18 -2.19
N MET A 44 11.79 8.94 -2.84
CA MET A 44 12.01 9.31 -4.24
C MET A 44 11.09 8.51 -5.17
N ARG A 45 11.06 7.17 -5.02
CA ARG A 45 10.18 6.30 -5.80
C ARG A 45 8.70 6.64 -5.59
N ALA A 46 8.34 6.95 -4.35
CA ALA A 46 6.98 7.36 -4.00
C ALA A 46 6.59 8.67 -4.71
N LYS A 47 7.51 9.65 -4.78
CA LYS A 47 7.31 10.87 -5.56
C LYS A 47 7.11 10.61 -7.05
N GLU A 48 7.90 9.71 -7.64
CA GLU A 48 7.74 9.32 -9.06
C GLU A 48 6.38 8.67 -9.33
N LEU A 49 5.85 7.95 -8.34
CA LEU A 49 4.51 7.34 -8.38
C LEU A 49 3.37 8.32 -8.02
N GLY A 50 3.68 9.58 -7.68
CA GLY A 50 2.69 10.59 -7.31
C GLY A 50 2.15 10.45 -5.87
N ILE A 51 2.85 9.73 -5.01
CA ILE A 51 2.48 9.53 -3.61
C ILE A 51 2.89 10.76 -2.80
N ALA A 52 1.90 11.59 -2.44
CA ALA A 52 2.12 12.78 -1.63
C ALA A 52 1.88 12.57 -0.13
N ARG A 53 1.32 11.42 0.27
CA ARG A 53 0.85 11.16 1.65
C ARG A 53 0.94 9.68 2.02
N VAL A 54 1.20 9.43 3.31
CA VAL A 54 1.30 8.12 3.94
C VAL A 54 0.15 7.90 4.93
N PRO A 55 -0.34 6.66 5.12
CA PRO A 55 0.13 5.42 4.50
C PRO A 55 -0.33 5.30 3.04
N ALA A 56 0.55 4.83 2.15
CA ALA A 56 0.21 4.59 0.75
C ALA A 56 0.41 3.13 0.34
N VAL A 57 -0.46 2.61 -0.53
CA VAL A 57 -0.37 1.22 -1.01
C VAL A 57 -0.28 1.20 -2.52
N VAL A 58 0.67 0.46 -3.05
CA VAL A 58 0.90 0.26 -4.47
C VAL A 58 0.73 -1.22 -4.76
N VAL A 59 -0.05 -1.54 -5.79
CA VAL A 59 -0.37 -2.92 -6.17
C VAL A 59 0.04 -3.13 -7.62
N ASN A 60 0.93 -4.08 -7.88
CA ASN A 60 1.52 -4.34 -9.19
C ASN A 60 2.05 -3.05 -9.86
N GLY A 61 2.72 -2.19 -9.08
CA GLY A 61 3.26 -0.91 -9.56
C GLY A 61 2.23 0.19 -9.80
N LYS A 62 0.94 -0.02 -9.45
CA LYS A 62 -0.11 1.00 -9.51
C LYS A 62 -0.49 1.49 -8.13
N LEU A 63 -0.50 2.82 -7.95
CA LEU A 63 -0.98 3.43 -6.71
C LEU A 63 -2.47 3.13 -6.49
N ALA A 64 -2.80 2.59 -5.32
CA ALA A 64 -4.19 2.34 -4.95
C ALA A 64 -4.94 3.67 -4.77
N GLU A 65 -6.14 3.78 -5.34
CA GLU A 65 -6.94 5.01 -5.33
C GLU A 65 -7.35 5.44 -3.91
N CYS A 66 -7.39 4.53 -2.93
CA CYS A 66 -7.64 4.92 -1.53
C CYS A 66 -6.63 5.97 -1.03
N CYS A 67 -5.40 5.90 -1.53
CA CYS A 67 -4.32 6.77 -1.13
C CYS A 67 -4.34 8.14 -1.83
N GLN A 68 -5.25 8.39 -2.78
CA GLN A 68 -5.37 9.69 -3.47
C GLN A 68 -6.35 10.66 -2.80
N VAL A 69 -7.49 10.18 -2.27
CA VAL A 69 -8.53 11.09 -1.72
C VAL A 69 -8.79 10.91 -0.22
N LYS A 70 -8.93 9.68 0.30
CA LYS A 70 -9.46 9.45 1.67
C LYS A 70 -8.54 8.72 2.67
N GLY A 71 -7.38 8.22 2.25
CA GLY A 71 -6.50 7.41 3.08
C GLY A 71 -6.77 5.91 2.86
N PRO A 72 -5.88 5.02 3.31
CA PRO A 72 -5.98 3.59 3.04
C PRO A 72 -7.27 3.00 3.63
N THR A 73 -8.19 2.60 2.76
CA THR A 73 -9.46 1.97 3.12
C THR A 73 -9.52 0.56 2.53
N ALA A 74 -10.19 -0.34 3.24
CA ALA A 74 -10.43 -1.71 2.79
C ALA A 74 -11.05 -1.78 1.39
N GLU A 75 -11.92 -0.82 1.06
CA GLU A 75 -12.57 -0.71 -0.25
C GLU A 75 -11.57 -0.40 -1.37
N GLY A 76 -10.61 0.51 -1.16
CA GLY A 76 -9.61 0.80 -2.19
C GLY A 76 -8.51 -0.26 -2.29
N LEU A 77 -8.27 -1.03 -1.23
CA LEU A 77 -7.43 -2.23 -1.29
C LEU A 77 -8.08 -3.31 -2.16
N LYS A 78 -9.39 -3.57 -1.96
CA LYS A 78 -10.18 -4.45 -2.82
C LYS A 78 -10.21 -3.96 -4.27
N ALA A 79 -10.44 -2.67 -4.50
CA ALA A 79 -10.44 -2.07 -5.83
C ALA A 79 -9.07 -2.17 -6.52
N ALA A 80 -7.97 -2.13 -5.75
CA ALA A 80 -6.61 -2.32 -6.25
C ALA A 80 -6.25 -3.80 -6.54
N GLY A 81 -7.18 -4.73 -6.32
CA GLY A 81 -6.98 -6.17 -6.56
C GLY A 81 -6.46 -6.93 -5.34
N ILE A 82 -6.44 -6.31 -4.15
CA ILE A 82 -6.15 -6.98 -2.88
C ILE A 82 -7.47 -7.29 -2.19
N GLY A 83 -7.96 -8.50 -2.40
CA GLY A 83 -9.17 -8.99 -1.75
C GLY A 83 -10.08 -9.69 -2.73
N GLY A 84 -9.85 -10.99 -2.88
CA GLY A 84 -10.74 -11.92 -3.55
C GLY A 84 -10.76 -13.21 -2.74
N LYS A 85 -11.58 -13.24 -1.69
CA LYS A 85 -11.99 -14.47 -1.03
C LYS A 85 -13.50 -14.57 -1.14
#